data_AF-A0A8D9F7F7-F1
#
_entry.id   AF-A0A8D9F7F7-F1
#
_cell.length_a   1.000
_cell.length_b   1.000
_cell.length_c   1.000
_cell.angle_alpha   90.00
_cell.angle_beta   90.00
_cell.angle_gamma   90.00
#
_symmetry.space_group_name_H-M   'P 1'
#
loop_
_entity.id
_entity.type
_entity.pdbx_description
1 polymer ?
#
loop_
_entity_poly.entity_id
_entity_poly.type
_entity_poly.pdbx_seq_one_letter_code
_entity_poly.pdbx_strand_id
1 'polypeptide(L)'
;ENFLFSWASQSICLTKMTQYFRSLYGYFKLISGHVTSNAASIERPIEEGVMGSTPVQEFYKNKHVFLTGGTGFMGKVLVEKLLRSCHQLEKIYILVREKKGKTTQQRFEEIFDCVVFDRLKMEQPGFRSKVMLICGDCSKKKLGISENDLDLLRSNVNIAFHIAAIVNFEASLPESVRANLSATKEFVELATGFKALEVCSKSMTIF
;
A
#
# COMPACT_ATOMS: atom_id res chain seq x y z
N GLU A 1 24.44 -13.89 -26.11
CA GLU A 1 23.69 -12.63 -26.22
C GLU A 1 22.44 -12.55 -25.31
N ASN A 2 21.68 -13.64 -25.12
CA ASN A 2 20.48 -13.64 -24.26
C ASN A 2 20.70 -13.52 -22.73
N PHE A 3 21.92 -13.75 -22.23
CA PHE A 3 22.22 -13.63 -20.79
C PHE A 3 22.46 -12.17 -20.35
N LEU A 4 23.02 -11.35 -21.24
CA LEU A 4 23.32 -9.94 -20.97
C LEU A 4 22.07 -9.05 -20.95
N PHE A 5 21.05 -9.39 -21.76
CA PHE A 5 19.76 -8.69 -21.77
C PHE A 5 18.92 -8.94 -20.50
N SER A 6 19.00 -10.15 -19.92
CA SER A 6 18.36 -10.49 -18.65
C SER A 6 19.00 -9.73 -17.49
N TRP A 7 20.33 -9.66 -17.46
CA TRP A 7 21.09 -8.92 -16.45
C TRP A 7 20.91 -7.39 -16.57
N ALA A 8 20.87 -6.85 -17.79
CA ALA A 8 20.59 -5.44 -18.02
C ALA A 8 19.16 -5.06 -17.59
N SER A 9 18.17 -5.92 -17.85
CA SER A 9 16.79 -5.71 -17.40
C SER A 9 16.66 -5.78 -15.87
N GLN A 10 17.39 -6.67 -15.20
CA GLN A 10 17.44 -6.74 -13.74
C GLN A 10 18.16 -5.54 -13.10
N SER A 11 19.25 -5.05 -13.71
CA SER A 11 19.98 -3.85 -13.24
C SER A 11 19.19 -2.54 -13.43
N ILE A 12 18.47 -2.40 -14.55
CA ILE A 12 17.55 -1.28 -14.77
C ILE A 12 16.38 -1.35 -13.77
N CYS A 13 15.89 -2.55 -13.46
CA CYS A 13 14.87 -2.77 -12.44
C CYS A 13 15.36 -2.38 -11.03
N LEU A 14 16.58 -2.76 -10.62
CA LEU A 14 17.17 -2.32 -9.34
C LEU A 14 17.32 -0.80 -9.26
N THR A 15 17.78 -0.16 -10.33
CA THR A 15 17.99 1.29 -10.36
C THR A 15 16.66 2.06 -10.28
N LYS A 16 15.62 1.58 -10.96
CA LYS A 16 14.26 2.14 -10.89
C LYS A 16 13.55 1.82 -9.57
N MET A 17 13.77 0.63 -9.02
CA MET A 17 13.31 0.25 -7.69
C MET A 17 13.99 1.13 -6.63
N THR A 18 15.26 1.52 -6.82
CA THR A 18 15.98 2.46 -5.95
C THR A 18 15.42 3.89 -6.04
N GLN A 19 14.96 4.34 -7.20
CA GLN A 19 14.22 5.61 -7.35
C GLN A 19 12.82 5.56 -6.71
N TYR A 20 12.11 4.44 -6.86
CA TYR A 20 10.82 4.21 -6.19
C TYR A 20 11.01 4.16 -4.67
N PHE A 21 12.05 3.46 -4.21
CA PHE A 21 12.51 3.50 -2.83
C PHE A 21 12.91 4.90 -2.41
N ARG A 22 13.52 5.76 -3.24
CA ARG A 22 13.81 7.17 -2.88
C ARG A 22 12.56 8.05 -2.76
N SER A 23 11.55 7.85 -3.60
CA SER A 23 10.28 8.57 -3.50
C SER A 23 9.50 8.12 -2.26
N LEU A 24 9.42 6.81 -2.03
CA LEU A 24 8.92 6.25 -0.78
C LEU A 24 9.80 6.63 0.41
N TYR A 25 11.12 6.69 0.29
CA TYR A 25 12.03 7.10 1.37
C TYR A 25 11.84 8.58 1.68
N GLY A 26 11.57 9.42 0.69
CA GLY A 26 11.15 10.81 0.89
C GLY A 26 9.83 10.90 1.66
N TYR A 27 8.86 10.05 1.29
CA TYR A 27 7.59 9.91 2.01
C TYR A 27 7.81 9.36 3.43
N PHE A 28 8.65 8.33 3.61
CA PHE A 28 9.04 7.71 4.88
C PHE A 28 9.84 8.67 5.76
N LYS A 29 10.67 9.55 5.19
CA LYS A 29 11.45 10.59 5.88
C LYS A 29 10.55 11.72 6.39
N LEU A 30 9.48 12.04 5.66
CA LEU A 30 8.37 12.87 6.13
C LEU A 30 7.62 12.21 7.29
N ILE A 31 7.40 10.89 7.22
CA ILE A 31 6.70 10.12 8.26
C ILE A 31 7.61 9.83 9.48
N SER A 32 8.93 9.85 9.34
CA SER A 32 9.91 9.53 10.39
C SER A 32 10.61 10.75 11.02
N GLY A 33 10.17 11.97 10.69
CA GLY A 33 10.66 13.22 11.31
C GLY A 33 12.14 13.54 11.12
N HIS A 34 12.88 12.80 10.29
CA HIS A 34 14.32 13.04 10.10
C HIS A 34 14.55 14.12 9.04
N VAL A 35 14.50 15.38 9.47
CA VAL A 35 15.11 16.49 8.73
C VAL A 35 16.62 16.31 8.78
N THR A 36 17.27 16.09 7.63
CA THR A 36 18.74 16.15 7.56
C THR A 36 19.14 17.61 7.59
N SER A 37 19.81 18.00 8.67
CA SER A 37 20.48 19.28 8.85
C SER A 37 21.50 19.54 7.74
N ASN A 38 21.41 20.72 7.11
CA ASN A 38 22.59 21.49 6.78
C ASN A 38 22.26 22.99 6.90
N ALA A 39 22.82 23.57 7.97
CA ALA A 39 23.20 24.96 8.21
C ALA A 39 22.21 26.09 7.87
N ALA A 40 21.41 26.50 8.86
CA ALA A 40 21.37 27.87 9.37
C ALA A 40 20.66 27.87 10.74
N SER A 41 21.35 28.42 11.74
CA SER A 41 21.01 28.48 13.16
C SER A 41 19.65 29.11 13.47
N ILE A 42 18.74 28.32 14.05
CA ILE A 42 17.76 28.78 15.02
C ILE A 42 17.69 27.68 16.09
N GLU A 43 18.41 27.87 17.19
CA GLU A 43 18.27 27.05 18.40
C GLU A 43 16.83 27.23 18.90
N ARG A 44 16.01 26.20 18.75
CA ARG A 44 14.77 26.09 19.53
C ARG A 44 15.07 25.17 20.72
N PRO A 45 14.74 25.59 21.96
CA PRO A 45 15.03 24.80 23.14
C PRO A 45 14.45 23.39 23.02
N ILE A 46 15.24 22.40 23.41
CA ILE A 46 14.77 21.03 23.61
C ILE A 46 13.94 21.06 24.89
N GLU A 47 12.62 21.21 24.75
CA GLU A 47 11.69 20.88 25.84
C GLU A 47 11.45 19.37 25.80
N GLU A 48 12.11 18.66 26.71
CA GLU A 48 11.74 17.32 27.11
C GLU A 48 10.33 17.35 27.72
N GLY A 49 9.33 16.80 27.03
CA GLY A 49 8.06 16.40 27.66
C GLY A 49 6.75 16.91 27.09
N VAL A 50 6.47 16.74 25.78
CA VAL A 50 5.14 16.38 25.24
C VAL A 50 5.36 15.57 23.96
N MET A 51 5.10 14.26 23.96
CA MET A 51 5.22 13.44 22.74
C MET A 51 4.02 13.67 21.82
N GLY A 52 3.99 14.83 21.16
CA GLY A 52 2.95 15.17 20.19
C GLY A 52 3.02 14.26 18.96
N SER A 53 1.86 13.86 18.45
CA SER A 53 1.73 13.11 17.20
C SER A 53 2.21 13.94 16.00
N THR A 54 2.84 13.28 15.04
CA THR A 54 3.25 13.92 13.78
C THR A 54 2.02 14.29 12.94
N PRO A 55 2.11 15.28 12.02
CA PRO A 55 1.00 15.62 11.12
C PRO A 55 0.48 14.42 10.30
N VAL A 56 1.37 13.48 9.95
CA VAL A 56 0.97 12.23 9.30
C VAL A 56 0.13 11.36 10.23
N GLN A 57 0.56 11.18 11.47
CA GLN A 57 -0.19 10.38 12.45
C GLN A 57 -1.57 10.97 12.71
N GLU A 58 -1.68 12.30 12.79
CA GLU A 58 -2.96 12.98 12.91
C GLU A 58 -3.83 12.83 11.67
N PHE A 59 -3.25 12.88 10.46
CA PHE A 59 -4.01 12.65 9.23
C PHE A 59 -4.65 11.24 9.18
N TYR A 60 -3.92 10.20 9.61
CA TYR A 60 -4.40 8.82 9.61
C TYR A 60 -5.22 8.44 10.85
N LYS A 61 -5.38 9.34 11.82
CA LYS A 61 -6.16 9.11 13.03
C LYS A 61 -7.63 8.84 12.71
N ASN A 62 -8.18 7.76 13.26
CA ASN A 62 -9.54 7.29 13.06
C ASN A 62 -9.93 7.08 11.59
N LYS A 63 -8.95 6.88 10.69
CA LYS A 63 -9.20 6.64 9.27
C LYS A 63 -9.30 5.16 8.96
N HIS A 64 -10.04 4.85 7.90
CA HIS A 64 -10.03 3.54 7.27
C HIS A 64 -9.35 3.61 5.90
N VAL A 65 -8.45 2.65 5.66
CA VAL A 65 -7.68 2.52 4.42
C VAL A 65 -8.18 1.32 3.64
N PHE A 66 -8.42 1.47 2.34
CA PHE A 66 -8.59 0.35 1.42
C PHE A 66 -7.39 0.27 0.49
N LEU A 67 -6.82 -0.92 0.30
CA LEU A 67 -5.77 -1.11 -0.70
C LEU A 67 -5.94 -2.37 -1.54
N THR A 68 -5.54 -2.26 -2.80
CA THR A 68 -5.27 -3.42 -3.65
C THR A 68 -3.78 -3.68 -3.77
N GLY A 69 -3.39 -4.93 -3.99
CA GLY A 69 -1.98 -5.31 -4.10
C GLY A 69 -1.27 -5.50 -2.76
N GLY A 70 -2.02 -5.63 -1.65
CA GLY A 70 -1.45 -5.87 -0.32
C GLY A 70 -0.67 -7.18 -0.18
N THR A 71 -0.90 -8.17 -1.05
CA THR A 71 -0.08 -9.39 -1.09
C THR A 71 1.29 -9.19 -1.75
N GLY A 72 1.47 -8.09 -2.48
CA GLY A 72 2.74 -7.73 -3.13
C GLY A 72 3.71 -7.06 -2.16
N PHE A 73 4.98 -7.00 -2.53
CA PHE A 73 6.03 -6.47 -1.65
C PHE A 73 5.78 -5.02 -1.21
N MET A 74 5.45 -4.12 -2.13
CA MET A 74 5.16 -2.72 -1.78
C MET A 74 3.90 -2.55 -0.95
N GLY A 75 2.86 -3.35 -1.22
CA GLY A 75 1.66 -3.37 -0.40
C GLY A 75 1.95 -3.78 1.05
N LYS A 76 2.78 -4.81 1.25
CA LYS A 76 3.21 -5.26 2.59
C LYS A 76 3.96 -4.18 3.34
N VAL A 77 4.91 -3.51 2.69
CA VAL A 77 5.69 -2.41 3.28
C VAL A 77 4.79 -1.25 3.71
N LEU A 78 3.82 -0.88 2.87
CA LEU A 78 2.85 0.18 3.21
C LEU A 78 1.99 -0.21 4.43
N VAL A 79 1.43 -1.42 4.43
CA VAL A 79 0.59 -1.92 5.53
C VAL A 79 1.38 -1.95 6.83
N GLU A 80 2.60 -2.49 6.82
CA GLU A 80 3.48 -2.51 7.99
C GLU A 80 3.72 -1.10 8.54
N LYS A 81 4.10 -0.17 7.66
CA LYS A 81 4.44 1.19 8.05
C LYS A 81 3.26 1.94 8.63
N LEU A 82 2.07 1.80 8.03
CA LEU A 82 0.85 2.42 8.53
C LEU A 82 0.49 1.88 9.91
N LEU A 83 0.51 0.55 10.10
CA LEU A 83 0.18 -0.06 11.38
C LEU A 83 1.19 0.28 12.48
N ARG A 84 2.48 0.36 12.14
CA ARG A 84 3.56 0.64 13.10
C ARG A 84 3.74 2.13 13.41
N SER A 85 3.42 3.03 12.48
CA SER A 85 3.61 4.47 12.70
C SER A 85 2.32 5.19 13.05
N CYS A 86 1.16 4.75 12.55
CA CYS A 86 -0.13 5.41 12.76
C CYS A 86 -1.00 4.56 13.71
N HIS A 87 -0.66 4.56 15.01
CA HIS A 87 -1.32 3.71 16.00
C HIS A 87 -2.81 4.01 16.20
N GLN A 88 -3.28 5.20 15.80
CA GLN A 88 -4.70 5.58 15.87
C GLN A 88 -5.44 5.31 14.54
N LEU A 89 -4.82 4.64 13.57
CA LEU A 89 -5.51 4.14 12.39
C LEU A 89 -6.51 3.04 12.78
N GLU A 90 -7.72 3.11 12.24
CA GLU A 90 -8.84 2.27 12.69
C GLU A 90 -8.88 0.92 11.98
N LYS A 91 -8.88 0.93 10.64
CA LYS A 91 -8.93 -0.30 9.84
C LYS A 91 -8.18 -0.17 8.52
N ILE A 92 -7.59 -1.29 8.08
CA ILE A 92 -7.02 -1.50 6.76
C ILE A 92 -7.75 -2.67 6.09
N TYR A 93 -8.45 -2.39 5.00
CA TYR A 93 -9.09 -3.37 4.14
C TYR A 93 -8.14 -3.75 3.00
N ILE A 94 -7.82 -5.04 2.87
CA ILE A 94 -6.87 -5.54 1.87
C ILE A 94 -7.60 -6.41 0.86
N LEU A 95 -7.62 -5.97 -0.40
CA LEU A 95 -8.14 -6.78 -1.50
C LEU A 95 -7.19 -7.94 -1.81
N VAL A 96 -7.69 -9.17 -1.67
CA VAL A 96 -6.95 -10.40 -2.01
C VAL A 96 -7.73 -11.20 -3.04
N ARG A 97 -7.05 -11.51 -4.15
CA ARG A 97 -7.56 -12.39 -5.20
C ARG A 97 -7.32 -13.85 -4.89
N GLU A 98 -8.20 -14.72 -5.36
CA GLU A 98 -7.95 -16.16 -5.37
C GLU A 98 -6.74 -16.52 -6.24
N LYS A 99 -6.07 -17.63 -5.92
CA LYS A 99 -5.00 -18.19 -6.75
C LYS A 99 -5.22 -19.70 -6.80
N LYS A 100 -4.95 -20.34 -7.94
CA LYS A 100 -5.03 -21.80 -8.06
C LYS A 100 -4.26 -22.47 -6.93
N GLY A 101 -4.95 -23.31 -6.15
CA GLY A 101 -4.37 -24.04 -5.01
C GLY A 101 -4.26 -23.27 -3.69
N LYS A 102 -4.73 -22.01 -3.60
CA LYS A 102 -4.78 -21.25 -2.34
C LYS A 102 -6.03 -20.38 -2.24
N THR A 103 -6.73 -20.48 -1.10
CA THR A 103 -7.87 -19.61 -0.77
C THR A 103 -7.42 -18.17 -0.50
N THR A 104 -8.33 -17.20 -0.59
CA THR A 104 -8.06 -15.81 -0.20
C THR A 104 -7.63 -15.70 1.26
N GLN A 105 -8.24 -16.47 2.16
CA GLN A 105 -7.87 -16.49 3.57
C GLN A 105 -6.43 -16.96 3.79
N GLN A 106 -6.02 -18.08 3.18
CA GLN A 106 -4.64 -18.56 3.28
C GLN A 106 -3.66 -17.49 2.77
N ARG A 107 -3.97 -16.89 1.62
CA ARG A 107 -3.12 -15.83 1.05
C ARG A 107 -3.08 -14.58 1.91
N PHE A 108 -4.14 -14.28 2.65
CA PHE A 108 -4.22 -13.16 3.58
C PHE A 108 -3.35 -13.40 4.81
N GLU A 109 -3.39 -14.60 5.39
CA GLU A 109 -2.52 -14.97 6.51
C GLU A 109 -1.03 -14.89 6.12
N GLU A 110 -0.68 -15.42 4.95
CA GLU A 110 0.69 -15.41 4.38
C GLU A 110 1.25 -14.00 4.14
N ILE A 111 0.42 -12.94 4.18
CA ILE A 111 0.92 -11.56 4.09
C ILE A 111 1.91 -11.30 5.22
N PHE A 112 1.55 -11.74 6.43
CA PHE A 112 2.20 -11.36 7.69
C PHE A 112 3.34 -12.31 8.10
N ASP A 113 3.58 -13.37 7.34
CA ASP A 113 4.73 -14.27 7.51
C ASP A 113 6.03 -13.63 6.98
N CYS A 114 5.92 -12.54 6.22
CA CYS A 114 7.07 -11.83 5.69
C CYS A 114 7.85 -11.11 6.81
N VAL A 115 9.19 -11.20 6.78
CA VAL A 115 10.11 -10.59 7.74
C VAL A 115 9.92 -9.08 7.94
N VAL A 116 9.33 -8.40 6.95
CA VAL A 116 9.00 -6.97 7.07
C VAL A 116 8.10 -6.69 8.28
N PHE A 117 7.23 -7.63 8.66
CA PHE A 117 6.30 -7.49 9.78
C PHE A 117 6.89 -7.84 11.14
N ASP A 118 8.13 -8.32 11.24
CA ASP A 118 8.68 -8.80 12.52
C ASP A 118 8.79 -7.67 13.55
N ARG A 119 9.18 -6.47 13.09
CA ARG A 119 9.18 -5.28 13.94
C ARG A 119 7.77 -4.90 14.40
N LEU A 120 6.79 -4.92 13.50
CA LEU A 120 5.39 -4.64 13.84
C LEU A 120 4.86 -5.64 14.86
N LYS A 121 5.17 -6.93 14.72
CA LYS A 121 4.74 -7.98 15.68
C LYS A 121 5.27 -7.70 17.09
N MET A 122 6.49 -7.20 17.21
CA MET A 122 7.09 -6.84 18.51
C MET A 122 6.49 -5.54 19.08
N GLU A 123 6.37 -4.49 18.27
CA GLU A 123 5.93 -3.17 18.75
C GLU A 123 4.40 -3.08 18.93
N GLN A 124 3.62 -3.81 18.14
CA GLN A 124 2.15 -3.72 18.08
C GLN A 124 1.52 -5.12 17.92
N PRO A 125 1.63 -6.05 18.89
CA PRO A 125 1.17 -7.44 18.75
C PRO A 125 -0.33 -7.57 18.42
N GLY A 126 -1.15 -6.58 18.77
CA GLY A 126 -2.59 -6.52 18.47
C GLY A 126 -2.95 -6.03 17.06
N PHE A 127 -1.98 -5.74 16.18
CA PHE A 127 -2.24 -5.11 14.87
C PHE A 127 -3.24 -5.89 14.00
N ARG A 128 -3.37 -7.21 14.21
CA ARG A 128 -4.25 -8.09 13.45
C ARG A 128 -5.73 -7.69 13.52
N SER A 129 -6.19 -7.07 14.62
CA SER A 129 -7.58 -6.59 14.73
C SER A 129 -7.90 -5.43 13.78
N LYS A 130 -6.87 -4.73 13.29
CA LYS A 130 -6.97 -3.58 12.40
C LYS A 130 -6.90 -3.94 10.93
N VAL A 131 -6.65 -5.20 10.57
CA VAL A 131 -6.62 -5.64 9.17
C VAL A 131 -7.84 -6.50 8.86
N MET A 132 -8.41 -6.31 7.68
CA MET A 132 -9.57 -7.08 7.22
C MET A 132 -9.37 -7.50 5.77
N LEU A 133 -9.63 -8.78 5.50
CA LEU A 133 -9.63 -9.35 4.16
C LEU A 133 -10.86 -8.86 3.39
N ILE A 134 -10.65 -8.39 2.16
CA ILE A 134 -11.69 -8.23 1.15
C ILE A 134 -11.40 -9.18 0.01
N CYS A 135 -12.33 -10.09 -0.29
CA CYS A 135 -12.20 -10.99 -1.43
C CYS A 135 -12.52 -10.23 -2.73
N GLY A 136 -11.65 -10.32 -3.73
CA GLY A 136 -11.93 -9.76 -5.05
C GLY A 136 -10.74 -9.82 -6.01
N ASP A 137 -11.00 -9.45 -7.26
CA ASP A 137 -10.04 -9.48 -8.36
C ASP A 137 -10.13 -8.21 -9.21
N CYS A 138 -9.01 -7.51 -9.36
CA CYS A 138 -8.93 -6.27 -10.15
C CYS A 138 -9.28 -6.44 -11.64
N SER A 139 -9.30 -7.67 -12.16
CA SER A 139 -9.72 -7.95 -13.54
C SER A 139 -11.25 -7.99 -13.72
N LYS A 140 -12.03 -7.94 -12.63
CA LYS A 140 -13.49 -8.02 -12.65
C LYS A 140 -14.14 -6.66 -12.44
N LYS A 141 -15.39 -6.52 -12.90
CA LYS A 141 -16.24 -5.37 -12.61
C LYS A 141 -16.38 -5.16 -11.10
N LYS A 142 -16.37 -3.90 -10.65
CA LYS A 142 -16.37 -3.54 -9.22
C LYS A 142 -15.30 -4.30 -8.41
N LEU A 143 -14.19 -4.66 -9.06
CA LEU A 143 -13.11 -5.50 -8.53
C LEU A 143 -13.58 -6.88 -8.03
N GLY A 144 -14.74 -7.38 -8.46
CA GLY A 144 -15.29 -8.67 -8.04
C GLY A 144 -15.60 -8.78 -6.54
N ILE A 145 -15.79 -7.64 -5.86
CA ILE A 145 -16.09 -7.55 -4.43
C ILE A 145 -17.59 -7.86 -4.21
N SER A 146 -17.92 -8.51 -3.09
CA SER A 146 -19.31 -8.79 -2.70
C SER A 146 -20.09 -7.50 -2.42
N GLU A 147 -21.41 -7.47 -2.60
CA GLU A 147 -22.17 -6.22 -2.35
C GLU A 147 -22.14 -5.81 -0.87
N ASN A 148 -22.11 -6.78 0.06
CA ASN A 148 -21.93 -6.50 1.49
C ASN A 148 -20.60 -5.80 1.79
N ASP A 149 -19.51 -6.28 1.21
CA ASP A 149 -18.19 -5.65 1.37
C ASP A 149 -18.12 -4.30 0.64
N LEU A 150 -18.80 -4.15 -0.51
CA LEU A 150 -18.90 -2.86 -1.19
C LEU A 150 -19.58 -1.82 -0.30
N ASP A 151 -20.67 -2.16 0.36
CA ASP A 151 -21.37 -1.23 1.26
C ASP A 151 -20.55 -0.88 2.50
N LEU A 152 -19.81 -1.85 3.04
CA LEU A 152 -18.83 -1.62 4.09
C LEU A 152 -17.76 -0.62 3.63
N LEU A 153 -17.16 -0.83 2.45
CA LEU A 153 -16.11 0.03 1.92
C LEU A 153 -16.64 1.44 1.63
N ARG A 154 -17.79 1.55 0.95
CA ARG A 154 -18.44 2.83 0.62
C ARG A 154 -18.74 3.66 1.86
N SER A 155 -19.07 3.03 2.97
CA SER A 155 -19.47 3.72 4.19
C SER A 155 -18.29 4.18 5.04
N ASN A 156 -17.15 3.46 5.01
CA ASN A 156 -16.09 3.66 5.98
C ASN A 156 -14.77 4.18 5.38
N VAL A 157 -14.46 3.91 4.12
CA VAL A 157 -13.12 4.19 3.56
C VAL A 157 -12.88 5.69 3.39
N ASN A 158 -11.76 6.16 3.94
CA ASN A 158 -11.27 7.53 3.75
C ASN A 158 -10.12 7.60 2.75
N ILE A 159 -9.30 6.55 2.70
CA ILE A 159 -8.06 6.56 1.92
C ILE A 159 -8.00 5.28 1.08
N ALA A 160 -7.80 5.43 -0.22
CA ALA A 160 -7.77 4.33 -1.17
C ALA A 160 -6.43 4.25 -1.92
N PHE A 161 -5.76 3.10 -1.85
CA PHE A 161 -4.49 2.83 -2.55
C PHE A 161 -4.63 1.72 -3.60
N HIS A 162 -4.44 2.06 -4.86
CA HIS A 162 -4.34 1.07 -5.94
C HIS A 162 -2.88 0.74 -6.24
N ILE A 163 -2.36 -0.31 -5.61
CA ILE A 163 -0.97 -0.77 -5.80
C ILE A 163 -0.90 -2.01 -6.70
N ALA A 164 -2.01 -2.75 -6.86
CA ALA A 164 -2.03 -3.89 -7.76
C ALA A 164 -1.65 -3.48 -9.19
N ALA A 165 -0.75 -4.25 -9.78
CA ALA A 165 -0.39 -4.20 -11.18
C ALA A 165 -0.11 -5.64 -11.65
N ILE A 166 -0.47 -5.93 -12.90
CA ILE A 166 0.01 -7.12 -13.58
C ILE A 166 1.39 -6.76 -14.13
N VAL A 167 2.40 -7.43 -13.57
CA VAL A 167 3.77 -7.38 -14.05
C VAL A 167 4.02 -8.70 -14.76
N ASN A 168 3.68 -8.75 -16.05
CA ASN A 168 4.00 -9.88 -16.90
C ASN A 168 4.95 -9.41 -18.00
N PHE A 169 6.22 -9.79 -17.89
CA PHE A 169 7.25 -9.43 -18.86
C PHE A 169 7.13 -10.16 -20.20
N GLU A 170 6.30 -11.20 -20.25
CA GLU A 170 6.03 -11.99 -21.47
C GLU A 170 4.76 -11.52 -22.19
N ALA A 171 3.90 -10.72 -21.52
CA ALA A 171 2.70 -10.19 -22.14
C ALA A 171 3.04 -9.07 -23.13
N SER A 172 2.25 -8.95 -24.19
CA SER A 172 2.40 -7.83 -25.11
C SER A 172 2.04 -6.51 -24.42
N LEU A 173 2.65 -5.41 -24.85
CA LEU A 173 2.33 -4.08 -24.33
C LEU A 173 0.82 -3.77 -24.36
N PRO A 174 0.07 -4.05 -25.45
CA PRO A 174 -1.38 -3.83 -25.45
C PRO A 174 -2.14 -4.65 -24.40
N GLU A 175 -1.70 -5.87 -24.09
CA GLU A 175 -2.33 -6.70 -23.06
C GLU A 175 -2.05 -6.18 -21.66
N SER A 176 -0.79 -5.87 -21.35
CA SER A 176 -0.37 -5.28 -20.07
C SER A 176 -1.06 -3.94 -19.81
N VAL A 177 -1.13 -3.09 -20.86
CA VAL A 177 -1.83 -1.80 -20.81
C VAL A 177 -3.32 -2.02 -20.57
N ARG A 178 -4.00 -2.86 -21.35
CA ARG A 178 -5.44 -3.11 -21.17
C ARG A 178 -5.75 -3.63 -19.77
N ALA A 179 -4.96 -4.57 -19.27
CA ALA A 179 -5.21 -5.19 -17.97
C ALA A 179 -5.02 -4.18 -16.82
N ASN A 180 -3.95 -3.39 -16.85
CA ASN A 180 -3.68 -2.39 -15.81
C ASN A 180 -4.61 -1.16 -15.90
N LEU A 181 -5.01 -0.74 -17.11
CA LEU A 181 -5.98 0.35 -17.31
C LEU A 181 -7.38 -0.06 -16.86
N SER A 182 -7.84 -1.25 -17.24
CA SER A 182 -9.17 -1.74 -16.82
C SER A 182 -9.27 -1.84 -15.31
N ALA A 183 -8.24 -2.41 -14.65
CA ALA A 183 -8.18 -2.46 -13.19
C ALA A 183 -8.21 -1.07 -12.55
N THR A 184 -7.51 -0.10 -13.13
CA THR A 184 -7.48 1.28 -12.62
C THR A 184 -8.84 1.94 -12.78
N LYS A 185 -9.51 1.74 -13.92
CA LYS A 185 -10.87 2.26 -14.16
C LYS A 185 -11.85 1.72 -13.12
N GLU A 186 -11.92 0.41 -12.94
CA GLU A 186 -12.81 -0.24 -11.97
C GLU A 186 -12.52 0.21 -10.53
N PHE A 187 -11.24 0.42 -10.19
CA PHE A 187 -10.86 0.95 -8.88
C PHE A 187 -11.31 2.40 -8.67
N VAL A 188 -11.14 3.27 -9.66
CA VAL A 188 -11.58 4.67 -9.57
C VAL A 188 -13.09 4.75 -9.49
N GLU A 189 -13.82 3.97 -10.30
CA GLU A 189 -15.29 3.89 -10.22
C GLU A 189 -15.78 3.37 -8.86
N LEU A 190 -15.05 2.46 -8.23
CA LEU A 190 -15.35 2.05 -6.86
C LEU A 190 -15.10 3.20 -5.87
N ALA A 191 -13.96 3.87 -5.98
CA ALA A 191 -13.55 4.93 -5.05
C ALA A 191 -14.48 6.15 -5.09
N THR A 192 -15.05 6.50 -6.25
CA THR A 192 -16.04 7.59 -6.34
C THR A 192 -17.32 7.30 -5.56
N GLY A 193 -17.59 6.03 -5.23
CA GLY A 193 -18.70 5.63 -4.37
C GLY A 193 -18.43 5.74 -2.86
N PHE A 194 -17.21 6.08 -2.44
CA PHE A 194 -16.85 6.17 -1.02
C PHE A 194 -17.31 7.52 -0.44
N LYS A 195 -18.12 7.47 0.62
CA LYS A 195 -18.80 8.64 1.20
C LYS A 195 -17.88 9.63 1.88
N ALA A 196 -16.74 9.15 2.41
CA ALA A 196 -15.80 9.93 3.21
C ALA A 196 -14.38 9.93 2.61
N LEU A 197 -14.26 9.76 1.29
CA LEU A 197 -12.98 9.71 0.60
C LEU A 197 -12.24 11.05 0.67
N GLU A 198 -11.02 11.01 1.18
CA GLU A 198 -10.08 12.13 1.25
C GLU A 198 -8.93 11.98 0.27
N VAL A 199 -8.45 10.74 0.07
CA VAL A 199 -7.29 10.46 -0.81
C VAL A 199 -7.54 9.20 -1.63
N CYS A 200 -7.34 9.31 -2.94
CA CYS A 200 -7.28 8.18 -3.86
C CYS A 200 -5.96 8.22 -4.61
N SER A 201 -5.13 7.17 -4.45
CA SER A 201 -3.77 7.11 -5.00
C SER A 201 -3.53 5.83 -5.79
N LYS A 202 -2.97 5.98 -6.99
CA LYS A 202 -2.53 4.88 -7.85
C LYS A 202 -1.00 4.86 -7.87
N SER A 203 -0.41 3.74 -7.47
CA SER A 203 1.00 3.47 -7.78
C SER A 203 1.10 3.09 -9.26
N MET A 204 1.69 3.95 -10.08
CA MET A 204 1.89 3.69 -11.50
C MET A 204 3.20 2.93 -11.72
N THR A 205 3.14 1.91 -12.56
CA THR A 205 4.32 1.31 -13.18
C THR A 205 3.96 1.00 -14.61
N ILE A 206 4.68 1.61 -15.55
CA ILE A 206 4.58 1.30 -16.97
C ILE A 206 5.64 0.21 -17.20
N PHE A 207 5.21 -1.05 -17.25
CA PHE A 207 5.97 -2.13 -17.88
C PHE A 207 5.20 -2.54 -19.12
#